data_AF-A0AAE4JY59-F1
#
_entry.id   AF-A0AAE4JY59-F1
#
_cell.length_a   1.000
_cell.length_b   1.000
_cell.length_c   1.000
_cell.angle_alpha   90.00
_cell.angle_beta   90.00
_cell.angle_gamma   90.00
#
_symmetry.space_group_name_H-M   'P 1'
#
loop_
_entity.id
_entity.type
_entity.pdbx_description
1 polymer ?
#
loop_
_entity_poly.entity_id
_entity_poly.type
_entity_poly.pdbx_seq_one_letter_code
_entity_poly.pdbx_strand_id
1 'polypeptide(L)'
;MTQAQDEARRHHEERMKELSIIADSKLRDQLASQLLMDKMLAPIEHAQHQIQDAAKHAQWMAEAISYYYHDHGLTEEQGLEISQQFRLLAVELVEANSLASLKVVYNAITLFLNQIGCFKHPDRNYSISREVRHGILDRLNSCIGNYENFRHRATLLANFNLPSPQLSHSPTHVLSPELDF
;
A
#
# COMPACT_ATOMS: atom_id res chain seq x y z
N MET A 1 -22.83 -58.80 3.85
CA MET A 1 -21.72 -58.05 4.48
C MET A 1 -20.91 -57.37 3.38
N THR A 2 -21.39 -56.28 2.77
CA THR A 2 -20.77 -55.87 1.48
C THR A 2 -20.85 -54.39 1.09
N GLN A 3 -21.50 -53.49 1.84
CA GLN A 3 -21.48 -52.04 1.51
C GLN A 3 -20.61 -51.22 2.47
N ALA A 4 -20.75 -51.43 3.78
CA ALA A 4 -19.97 -50.72 4.79
C ALA A 4 -18.45 -51.01 4.71
N GLN A 5 -18.07 -52.23 4.31
CA GLN A 5 -16.66 -52.58 4.10
C GLN A 5 -16.08 -51.94 2.82
N ASP A 6 -16.88 -51.79 1.77
CA ASP A 6 -16.46 -51.14 0.53
C ASP A 6 -16.39 -49.61 0.64
N GLU A 7 -17.24 -49.00 1.47
CA GLU A 7 -17.13 -47.59 1.84
C GLU A 7 -15.91 -47.33 2.73
N ALA A 8 -15.67 -48.18 3.73
CA ALA A 8 -14.47 -48.08 4.57
C ALA A 8 -13.19 -48.27 3.75
N ARG A 9 -13.18 -49.17 2.76
CA ARG A 9 -12.03 -49.37 1.87
C ARG A 9 -11.79 -48.16 0.96
N ARG A 10 -12.85 -47.60 0.35
CA ARG A 10 -12.75 -46.36 -0.46
C ARG A 10 -12.25 -45.18 0.36
N HIS A 11 -12.77 -44.99 1.56
CA HIS A 11 -12.37 -43.91 2.45
C HIS A 11 -10.93 -44.08 2.97
N HIS A 12 -10.47 -45.32 3.12
CA HIS A 12 -9.08 -45.65 3.45
C HIS A 12 -8.15 -45.41 2.26
N GLU A 13 -8.54 -45.81 1.04
CA GLU A 13 -7.79 -45.55 -0.20
C GLU A 13 -7.68 -44.04 -0.50
N GLU A 14 -8.73 -43.25 -0.24
CA GLU A 14 -8.71 -41.79 -0.36
C GLU A 14 -7.77 -41.15 0.66
N ARG A 15 -7.84 -41.54 1.94
CA ARG A 15 -6.88 -41.09 2.97
C ARG A 15 -5.45 -41.49 2.64
N MET A 16 -5.24 -42.69 2.10
CA MET A 16 -3.92 -43.15 1.69
C MET A 16 -3.39 -42.39 0.47
N LYS A 17 -4.26 -41.93 -0.45
CA LYS A 17 -3.89 -41.00 -1.53
C LYS A 17 -3.55 -39.61 -1.01
N GLU A 18 -4.33 -39.07 -0.07
CA GLU A 18 -4.00 -37.79 0.60
C GLU A 18 -2.66 -37.88 1.34
N LEU A 19 -2.43 -38.98 2.05
CA LEU A 19 -1.15 -39.25 2.71
C LEU A 19 -0.03 -39.53 1.70
N SER A 20 -0.29 -40.12 0.53
CA SER A 20 0.73 -40.34 -0.50
C SER A 20 1.17 -39.05 -1.17
N ILE A 21 0.27 -38.06 -1.29
CA ILE A 21 0.62 -36.70 -1.73
C ILE A 21 1.60 -36.03 -0.75
N ILE A 22 1.50 -36.35 0.55
CA ILE A 22 2.43 -35.90 1.60
C ILE A 22 3.73 -36.75 1.63
N ALA A 23 3.66 -38.02 1.20
CA ALA A 23 4.79 -38.94 1.18
C ALA A 23 5.77 -38.70 0.02
N ASP A 24 5.31 -38.08 -1.07
CA ASP A 24 6.19 -37.67 -2.16
C ASP A 24 6.99 -36.43 -1.74
N SER A 25 8.28 -36.64 -1.39
CA SER A 25 9.17 -35.60 -0.89
C SER A 25 9.14 -34.36 -1.77
N LYS A 26 9.04 -34.53 -3.10
CA LYS A 26 9.05 -33.41 -4.04
C LYS A 26 7.81 -32.54 -3.94
N LEU A 27 6.62 -33.12 -3.75
CA LEU A 27 5.36 -32.40 -3.55
C LEU A 27 5.32 -31.71 -2.19
N ARG A 28 5.82 -32.39 -1.14
CA ARG A 28 5.98 -31.77 0.18
C ARG A 28 6.96 -30.60 0.16
N ASP A 29 8.08 -30.74 -0.54
CA ASP A 29 9.09 -29.69 -0.64
C ASP A 29 8.59 -28.51 -1.49
N GLN A 30 7.78 -28.78 -2.52
CA GLN A 30 7.07 -27.75 -3.29
C GLN A 30 6.02 -27.01 -2.44
N LEU A 31 5.19 -27.73 -1.68
CA LEU A 31 4.20 -27.14 -0.78
C LEU A 31 4.87 -26.35 0.35
N ALA A 32 5.94 -26.86 0.95
CA ALA A 32 6.72 -26.16 1.96
C ALA A 32 7.36 -24.90 1.37
N SER A 33 7.90 -24.97 0.15
CA SER A 33 8.45 -23.80 -0.56
C SER A 33 7.36 -22.77 -0.85
N GLN A 34 6.15 -23.19 -1.23
CA GLN A 34 5.03 -22.30 -1.51
C GLN A 34 4.54 -21.60 -0.24
N LEU A 35 4.34 -22.34 0.85
CA LEU A 35 3.99 -21.78 2.15
C LEU A 35 5.06 -20.84 2.69
N LEU A 36 6.33 -21.12 2.43
CA LEU A 36 7.45 -20.25 2.81
C LEU A 36 7.46 -18.97 1.98
N MET A 37 7.18 -19.06 0.67
CA MET A 37 7.00 -17.88 -0.19
C MET A 37 5.80 -17.03 0.24
N ASP A 38 4.64 -17.64 0.48
CA ASP A 38 3.44 -16.94 0.94
C ASP A 38 3.71 -16.22 2.27
N LYS A 39 4.42 -16.88 3.20
CA LYS A 39 4.83 -16.27 4.47
C LYS A 39 5.83 -15.12 4.29
N MET A 40 6.69 -15.16 3.27
CA MET A 40 7.63 -14.09 2.95
C MET A 40 6.97 -12.92 2.19
N LEU A 41 5.95 -13.19 1.38
CA LEU A 41 5.23 -12.22 0.56
C LEU A 41 4.12 -11.49 1.33
N ALA A 42 3.44 -12.18 2.26
CA ALA A 42 2.33 -11.60 3.03
C ALA A 42 2.68 -10.26 3.73
N PRO A 43 3.87 -10.07 4.34
CA PRO A 43 4.25 -8.77 4.91
C PRO A 43 4.44 -7.66 3.87
N ILE A 44 4.86 -8.02 2.65
CA ILE A 44 5.06 -7.08 1.53
C ILE A 44 3.69 -6.64 1.00
N GLU A 45 2.78 -7.60 0.77
CA GLU A 45 1.41 -7.33 0.33
C GLU A 45 0.67 -6.47 1.36
N HIS A 46 0.79 -6.79 2.65
CA HIS A 46 0.19 -6.01 3.71
C HIS A 46 0.71 -4.56 3.72
N ALA A 47 2.02 -4.36 3.59
CA ALA A 47 2.59 -3.01 3.51
C ALA A 47 2.09 -2.25 2.26
N GLN A 48 1.97 -2.94 1.12
CA GLN A 48 1.47 -2.34 -0.11
C GLN A 48 -0.01 -1.95 0.00
N HIS A 49 -0.84 -2.78 0.65
CA HIS A 49 -2.22 -2.44 0.98
C HIS A 49 -2.31 -1.21 1.88
N GLN A 50 -1.50 -1.13 2.93
CA GLN A 50 -1.46 0.04 3.82
C GLN A 50 -1.07 1.33 3.09
N ILE A 51 -0.10 1.26 2.18
CA ILE A 51 0.32 2.39 1.34
C ILE A 51 -0.83 2.82 0.40
N GLN A 52 -1.49 1.87 -0.27
CA GLN A 52 -2.62 2.16 -1.15
C GLN A 52 -3.80 2.76 -0.37
N ASP A 53 -4.10 2.25 0.81
CA ASP A 53 -5.19 2.77 1.62
C ASP A 53 -4.87 4.17 2.15
N ALA A 54 -3.61 4.45 2.49
CA ALA A 54 -3.16 5.81 2.81
C ALA A 54 -3.33 6.76 1.60
N ALA A 55 -3.00 6.31 0.38
CA ALA A 55 -3.19 7.10 -0.83
C ALA A 55 -4.68 7.38 -1.12
N LYS A 56 -5.56 6.39 -0.98
CA LYS A 56 -7.01 6.59 -1.09
C LYS A 56 -7.53 7.59 -0.06
N HIS A 57 -7.03 7.51 1.17
CA HIS A 57 -7.41 8.45 2.21
C HIS A 57 -6.94 9.88 1.87
N ALA A 58 -5.74 10.04 1.30
CA ALA A 58 -5.29 11.34 0.80
C ALA A 58 -6.20 11.88 -0.32
N GLN A 59 -6.66 11.04 -1.26
CA GLN A 59 -7.62 11.45 -2.29
C GLN A 59 -8.96 11.89 -1.68
N TRP A 60 -9.47 11.13 -0.71
CA TRP A 60 -10.68 11.51 0.02
C TRP A 60 -10.53 12.85 0.76
N MET A 61 -9.37 13.08 1.40
CA MET A 61 -9.06 14.35 2.05
C MET A 61 -9.03 15.52 1.06
N ALA A 62 -8.50 15.32 -0.15
CA ALA A 62 -8.50 16.35 -1.18
C ALA A 62 -9.93 16.76 -1.56
N GLU A 63 -10.83 15.79 -1.70
CA GLU A 63 -12.24 16.05 -1.97
C GLU A 63 -12.90 16.75 -0.77
N ALA A 64 -12.75 16.19 0.43
CA ALA A 64 -13.34 16.74 1.65
C ALA A 64 -12.94 18.21 1.88
N ILE A 65 -11.65 18.52 1.79
CA ILE A 65 -11.17 19.89 1.99
C ILE A 65 -11.68 20.83 0.89
N SER A 66 -11.79 20.36 -0.36
CA SER A 66 -12.32 21.20 -1.44
C SER A 66 -13.78 21.62 -1.23
N TYR A 67 -14.59 20.80 -0.56
CA TYR A 67 -15.99 21.11 -0.26
C TYR A 67 -16.20 21.79 1.10
N TYR A 68 -15.41 21.41 2.10
CA TYR A 68 -15.60 21.80 3.51
C TYR A 68 -14.48 22.71 4.04
N TYR A 69 -13.78 23.44 3.17
CA TYR A 69 -12.67 24.32 3.56
C TYR A 69 -13.08 25.35 4.64
N HIS A 70 -14.30 25.88 4.55
CA HIS A 70 -14.84 26.88 5.48
C HIS A 70 -14.94 26.36 6.92
N ASP A 71 -15.21 25.07 7.11
CA ASP A 71 -15.30 24.43 8.43
C ASP A 71 -13.94 24.39 9.16
N HIS A 72 -12.86 24.62 8.42
CA HIS A 72 -11.49 24.67 8.94
C HIS A 72 -10.93 26.10 9.00
N GLY A 73 -11.75 27.12 8.70
CA GLY A 73 -11.33 28.52 8.66
C GLY A 73 -10.36 28.83 7.51
N LEU A 74 -10.40 28.04 6.44
CA LEU A 74 -9.63 28.26 5.22
C LEU A 74 -10.35 29.23 4.30
N THR A 75 -9.60 29.95 3.47
CA THR A 75 -10.16 30.58 2.26
C THR A 75 -10.35 29.54 1.16
N GLU A 76 -11.15 29.87 0.14
CA GLU A 76 -11.34 28.99 -1.02
C GLU A 76 -10.03 28.69 -1.74
N GLU A 77 -9.17 29.71 -1.93
CA GLU A 77 -7.84 29.55 -2.52
C GLU A 77 -6.96 28.59 -1.71
N GLN A 78 -6.93 28.75 -0.38
CA GLN A 78 -6.18 27.86 0.51
C GLN A 78 -6.75 26.44 0.50
N GLY A 79 -8.07 26.28 0.46
CA GLY A 79 -8.74 24.99 0.35
C GLY A 79 -8.38 24.28 -0.96
N LEU A 80 -8.35 25.01 -2.08
CA LEU A 80 -7.94 24.49 -3.39
C LEU A 80 -6.47 24.07 -3.39
N GLU A 81 -5.59 24.91 -2.85
CA GLU A 81 -4.15 24.61 -2.76
C GLU A 81 -3.90 23.35 -1.93
N ILE A 82 -4.49 23.27 -0.73
CA ILE A 82 -4.36 22.11 0.16
C ILE A 82 -4.95 20.86 -0.50
N SER A 83 -6.11 20.97 -1.16
CA SER A 83 -6.71 19.87 -1.93
C SER A 83 -5.76 19.36 -3.01
N GLN A 84 -5.09 20.24 -3.75
CA GLN A 84 -4.10 19.87 -4.75
C GLN A 84 -2.88 19.17 -4.13
N GLN A 85 -2.38 19.65 -2.99
CA GLN A 85 -1.29 19.01 -2.26
C GLN A 85 -1.65 17.58 -1.83
N PHE A 86 -2.89 17.35 -1.38
CA PHE A 86 -3.37 15.99 -1.05
C PHE A 86 -3.46 15.06 -2.26
N ARG A 87 -3.82 15.58 -3.44
CA ARG A 87 -3.82 14.78 -4.68
C ARG A 87 -2.40 14.39 -5.08
N LEU A 88 -1.45 15.32 -4.99
CA LEU A 88 -0.03 15.05 -5.25
C LEU A 88 0.52 14.04 -4.24
N LEU A 89 0.17 14.18 -2.97
CA LEU A 89 0.57 13.23 -1.93
C LEU A 89 0.09 11.80 -2.23
N ALA A 90 -1.13 11.64 -2.74
CA ALA A 90 -1.64 10.32 -3.12
C ALA A 90 -0.79 9.65 -4.21
N VAL A 91 -0.29 10.44 -5.18
CA VAL A 91 0.62 9.95 -6.23
C VAL A 91 1.95 9.52 -5.62
N GLU A 92 2.58 10.40 -4.84
CA GLU A 92 3.87 10.13 -4.17
C GLU A 92 3.82 8.89 -3.26
N LEU A 93 2.68 8.67 -2.58
CA LEU A 93 2.47 7.48 -1.76
C LEU A 93 2.47 6.20 -2.59
N VAL A 94 1.76 6.18 -3.72
CA VAL A 94 1.68 5.00 -4.60
C VAL A 94 3.03 4.70 -5.26
N GLU A 95 3.79 5.75 -5.60
CA GLU A 95 5.10 5.62 -6.25
C GLU A 95 6.21 5.22 -5.26
N ALA A 96 5.98 5.32 -3.95
CA ALA A 96 6.95 4.93 -2.92
C ALA A 96 7.26 3.41 -2.97
N ASN A 97 8.36 3.07 -3.65
CA ASN A 97 8.79 1.69 -3.86
C ASN A 97 9.92 1.24 -2.91
N SER A 98 10.43 2.13 -2.06
CA SER A 98 11.52 1.87 -1.12
C SER A 98 11.26 2.43 0.28
N LEU A 99 11.98 1.93 1.28
CA LEU A 99 11.92 2.48 2.63
C LEU A 99 12.42 3.93 2.65
N ALA A 100 13.41 4.26 1.83
CA ALA A 100 13.96 5.61 1.75
C ALA A 100 12.91 6.58 1.21
N SER A 101 12.24 6.25 0.11
CA SER A 101 11.14 7.06 -0.43
C SER A 101 10.00 7.20 0.59
N LEU A 102 9.63 6.12 1.28
CA LEU A 102 8.55 6.17 2.28
C LEU A 102 8.89 7.09 3.47
N LYS A 103 10.15 7.11 3.91
CA LYS A 103 10.63 8.04 4.96
C LYS A 103 10.62 9.49 4.48
N VAL A 104 10.99 9.74 3.22
CA VAL A 104 10.90 11.08 2.63
C VAL A 104 9.45 11.56 2.60
N VAL A 105 8.52 10.73 2.13
CA VAL A 105 7.09 11.03 2.10
C VAL A 105 6.56 11.28 3.53
N TYR A 106 6.93 10.44 4.50
CA TYR A 106 6.55 10.64 5.91
C TYR A 106 7.01 11.99 6.46
N ASN A 107 8.26 12.39 6.18
CA ASN A 107 8.80 13.67 6.61
C ASN A 107 8.07 14.83 5.91
N ALA A 108 7.80 14.72 4.61
CA ALA A 108 7.06 15.72 3.85
C ALA A 108 5.65 15.94 4.42
N ILE A 109 4.91 14.86 4.71
CA ILE A 109 3.58 14.94 5.35
C ILE A 109 3.68 15.60 6.73
N THR A 110 4.70 15.27 7.51
CA THR A 110 4.90 15.85 8.85
C THR A 110 5.14 17.36 8.77
N LEU A 111 5.95 17.81 7.81
CA LEU A 111 6.19 19.24 7.57
C LEU A 111 4.93 19.95 7.08
N PHE A 112 4.20 19.34 6.14
CA PHE A 112 2.93 19.85 5.65
C PHE A 112 1.90 20.00 6.78
N LEU A 113 1.78 19.02 7.67
CA LEU A 113 0.91 19.10 8.84
C LEU A 113 1.27 20.25 9.79
N ASN A 114 2.55 20.54 9.95
CA ASN A 114 2.98 21.69 10.76
C ASN A 114 2.57 23.01 10.11
N GLN A 115 2.64 23.10 8.78
CA GLN A 115 2.24 24.31 8.04
C GLN A 115 0.73 24.57 8.14
N ILE A 116 -0.09 23.53 8.01
CA ILE A 116 -1.55 23.66 8.05
C ILE A 116 -2.13 23.57 9.47
N GLY A 117 -1.30 23.37 10.50
CA GLY A 117 -1.75 23.19 11.89
C GLY A 117 -2.44 24.40 12.52
N CYS A 118 -2.34 25.58 11.87
CA CYS A 118 -3.10 26.77 12.25
C CYS A 118 -4.58 26.68 11.88
N PHE A 119 -4.94 25.90 10.85
CA PHE A 119 -6.31 25.70 10.40
C PHE A 119 -6.97 24.61 11.25
N LYS A 120 -8.01 24.98 11.99
CA LYS A 120 -8.61 24.11 13.00
C LYS A 120 -10.10 24.00 12.77
N HIS A 121 -10.59 22.75 12.80
CA HIS A 121 -12.01 22.48 12.94
C HIS A 121 -12.44 22.69 14.40
N PRO A 122 -13.67 23.19 14.65
CA PRO A 122 -14.22 23.30 16.01
C PRO A 122 -14.27 21.96 16.76
N ASP A 123 -14.61 20.89 16.05
CA ASP A 123 -14.52 19.51 16.55
C ASP A 123 -13.20 18.87 16.12
N ARG A 124 -12.39 18.48 17.10
CA ARG A 124 -11.12 17.76 16.93
C ARG A 124 -11.26 16.52 16.05
N ASN A 125 -12.42 15.85 16.09
CA ASN A 125 -12.63 14.61 15.36
C ASN A 125 -12.56 14.79 13.85
N TYR A 126 -12.95 15.97 13.36
CA TYR A 126 -12.94 16.33 11.95
C TYR A 126 -11.74 17.18 11.57
N SER A 127 -10.77 17.39 12.47
CA SER A 127 -9.59 18.19 12.14
C SER A 127 -8.70 17.49 11.10
N ILE A 128 -8.24 18.26 10.11
CA ILE A 128 -7.34 17.80 9.05
C ILE A 128 -6.13 17.08 9.66
N SER A 129 -5.51 17.67 10.70
CA SER A 129 -4.34 17.07 11.35
C SER A 129 -4.60 15.68 11.95
N ARG A 130 -5.82 15.44 12.47
CA ARG A 130 -6.19 14.14 13.03
C ARG A 130 -6.40 13.11 11.93
N GLU A 131 -7.13 13.47 10.88
CA GLU A 131 -7.40 12.57 9.75
C GLU A 131 -6.10 12.18 9.04
N VAL A 132 -5.20 13.12 8.79
CA VAL A 132 -3.89 12.78 8.21
C VAL A 132 -3.07 11.89 9.15
N ARG A 133 -3.11 12.11 10.47
CA ARG A 133 -2.37 11.28 11.41
C ARG A 133 -2.87 9.84 11.39
N HIS A 134 -4.18 9.64 11.53
CA HIS A 134 -4.77 8.30 11.64
C HIS A 134 -4.95 7.60 10.29
N GLY A 135 -5.33 8.34 9.26
CA GLY A 135 -5.61 7.82 7.92
C GLY A 135 -4.37 7.67 7.04
N ILE A 136 -3.27 8.38 7.34
CA ILE A 136 -2.03 8.34 6.54
C ILE A 136 -0.84 7.95 7.41
N LEU A 137 -0.43 8.78 8.39
CA LEU A 137 0.85 8.58 9.10
C LEU A 137 0.92 7.29 9.91
N ASP A 138 -0.15 6.88 10.59
CA ASP A 138 -0.18 5.63 11.37
C ASP A 138 -0.01 4.39 10.46
N ARG A 139 -0.58 4.44 9.25
CA ARG A 139 -0.43 3.39 8.22
C ARG A 139 1.00 3.34 7.68
N LEU A 140 1.60 4.50 7.42
CA LEU A 140 3.00 4.59 6.99
C LEU A 140 3.97 4.14 8.08
N ASN A 141 3.73 4.49 9.34
CA ASN A 141 4.56 4.04 10.47
C ASN A 141 4.58 2.52 10.60
N SER A 142 3.43 1.87 10.38
CA SER A 142 3.32 0.41 10.37
C SER A 142 4.14 -0.23 9.25
N CYS A 143 4.31 0.47 8.12
CA CYS A 143 5.14 0.05 7.00
C CYS A 143 6.63 0.33 7.23
N ILE A 144 6.98 1.50 7.78
CA ILE A 144 8.37 1.92 8.05
C ILE A 144 8.99 1.08 9.18
N GLY A 145 8.21 0.74 10.22
CA GLY A 145 8.65 -0.05 11.36
C GLY A 145 9.05 -1.48 11.00
N ASN A 146 8.52 -2.02 9.88
CA ASN A 146 8.83 -3.36 9.39
C ASN A 146 9.94 -3.32 8.31
N TYR A 147 11.17 -2.97 8.72
CA TYR A 147 12.37 -2.90 7.86
C TYR A 147 12.57 -4.15 6.98
N GLU A 148 12.20 -5.33 7.50
CA GLU A 148 12.28 -6.61 6.79
C GLU A 148 11.43 -6.65 5.51
N ASN A 149 10.32 -5.92 5.43
CA ASN A 149 9.43 -5.93 4.26
C ASN A 149 10.14 -5.38 3.01
N PHE A 150 10.91 -4.30 3.17
CA PHE A 150 11.67 -3.72 2.05
C PHE A 150 12.90 -4.54 1.70
N ARG A 151 13.55 -5.15 2.70
CA ARG A 151 14.68 -6.06 2.47
C ARG A 151 14.23 -7.29 1.69
N HIS A 152 13.12 -7.93 2.09
CA HIS A 152 12.56 -9.09 1.40
C HIS A 152 12.11 -8.74 -0.02
N ARG A 153 11.50 -7.57 -0.25
CA ARG A 153 11.15 -7.11 -1.60
C ARG A 153 12.38 -6.93 -2.49
N ALA A 154 13.45 -6.30 -1.97
CA ALA A 154 14.70 -6.13 -2.72
C ALA A 154 15.39 -7.48 -3.01
N THR A 155 15.43 -8.38 -2.03
CA THR A 155 16.00 -9.73 -2.19
C THR A 155 15.20 -10.58 -3.17
N LEU A 156 13.86 -10.50 -3.17
CA LEU A 156 13.01 -11.19 -4.14
C LEU A 156 13.22 -10.66 -5.56
N LEU A 157 13.26 -9.33 -5.75
CA LEU A 157 13.54 -8.71 -7.04
C LEU A 157 14.93 -9.11 -7.58
N ALA A 158 15.93 -9.18 -6.69
CA ALA A 158 17.29 -9.59 -7.05
C ALA A 158 17.41 -11.09 -7.36
N ASN A 159 16.67 -11.95 -6.64
CA ASN A 159 16.78 -13.41 -6.79
C ASN A 159 15.90 -13.99 -7.90
N PHE A 160 14.81 -13.31 -8.28
CA PHE A 160 13.83 -13.85 -9.24
C PHE A 160 13.89 -13.24 -10.65
N ASN A 161 14.81 -12.31 -10.96
CA ASN A 161 14.87 -11.62 -12.26
C ASN A 161 13.48 -11.15 -12.75
N LEU A 162 12.59 -10.79 -11.81
CA LEU A 162 11.30 -10.23 -12.16
C LEU A 162 11.56 -8.83 -12.71
N PRO A 163 11.07 -8.49 -13.91
CA PRO A 163 11.32 -7.20 -14.50
C PRO A 163 10.83 -6.14 -13.52
N SER A 164 11.73 -5.25 -13.11
CA SER A 164 11.36 -3.99 -12.47
C SER A 164 10.24 -3.38 -13.31
N PRO A 165 9.11 -2.96 -12.72
CA PRO A 165 8.10 -2.24 -13.48
C PRO A 165 8.81 -1.04 -14.10
N GLN A 166 8.97 -1.07 -15.42
CA GLN A 166 9.58 0.03 -16.13
C GLN A 166 8.68 1.22 -15.89
N LEU A 167 9.21 2.24 -15.24
CA LEU A 167 8.69 3.59 -15.29
C LEU A 167 8.58 3.92 -16.78
N SER A 168 7.37 3.84 -17.33
CA SER A 168 7.06 4.43 -18.62
C SER A 168 7.21 5.94 -18.42
N HIS A 169 8.43 6.44 -18.64
CA HIS A 169 8.64 7.84 -18.93
C HIS A 169 7.79 8.14 -20.16
N SER A 170 6.59 8.66 -19.91
CA SER A 170 5.85 9.38 -20.94
C SER A 170 6.73 10.58 -21.29
N PRO A 171 7.19 10.73 -22.54
CA PRO A 171 7.95 11.92 -22.91
C PRO A 171 7.02 13.12 -22.73
N THR A 172 7.41 13.99 -21.81
CA THR A 172 6.80 15.31 -21.61
C THR A 172 6.85 16.03 -22.94
N HIS A 173 5.70 16.18 -23.59
CA HIS A 173 5.56 17.01 -24.78
C HIS A 173 5.79 18.46 -24.34
N VAL A 174 7.00 18.96 -24.54
CA VAL A 174 7.31 20.38 -24.39
C VAL A 174 6.63 21.10 -25.55
N LEU A 175 5.46 21.69 -25.28
CA LEU A 175 4.88 22.74 -26.11
C LEU A 175 5.59 24.04 -25.73
N SER A 176 6.57 24.43 -26.55
CA SER A 176 7.10 25.79 -26.54
C SER A 176 6.02 26.76 -27.03
N PRO A 177 5.86 27.93 -26.39
CA PRO A 177 4.98 28.98 -26.89
C PRO A 177 5.75 29.81 -27.94
N GLU A 178 5.34 29.73 -29.21
CA GLU A 178 5.67 30.80 -30.16
C GLU A 178 4.67 31.94 -29.94
N LEU A 179 5.21 33.05 -29.45
CA LEU A 179 4.56 34.35 -29.34
C LEU A 179 4.55 35.00 -30.73
N ASP A 180 3.34 35.28 -31.23
CA ASP A 180 3.11 36.17 -32.36
C ASP A 180 3.60 37.60 -32.03
N PHE A 181 4.31 38.19 -32.99
CA PHE A 181 4.50 39.64 -33.15
C PHE A 181 3.87 40.08 -34.48
#